data_AF-A0A957G6K1-F1
#
_entry.id   AF-A0A957G6K1-F1
#
_cell.length_a   1.000
_cell.length_b   1.000
_cell.length_c   1.000
_cell.angle_alpha   90.00
_cell.angle_beta   90.00
_cell.angle_gamma   90.00
#
_symmetry.space_group_name_H-M   'P 1'
#
loop_
_entity.id
_entity.type
_entity.pdbx_description
1 polymer ?
#
loop_
_entity_poly.entity_id
_entity_poly.type
_entity_poly.pdbx_seq_one_letter_code
_entity_poly.pdbx_strand_id
1 'polypeptide(L)'
;MTNYREIVLPKRPGCLTILAILYFVSAACYLLNGALVAAGFVESPYETFGRFSAIEIGLLIATSALIPLAIAYGLWKLQVWAWWIVVVTSSFSVLSLVLTIVGTLYIDPTQLSGEPGFVTFVNSFKVIIITIVAMILVINGGILGWFLQNKFLFVGHYYRYPGLEPAAAPRAAKVSSNKDLVMTMGALAVILILVFLIGATLIAFL
;
A
#
# COMPACT_ATOMS: atom_id res chain seq x y z
N MET A 1 -24.38 12.81 43.87
CA MET A 1 -24.33 13.33 42.49
C MET A 1 -22.96 13.01 41.92
N THR A 2 -22.84 11.91 41.18
CA THR A 2 -21.62 11.55 40.46
C THR A 2 -21.50 12.46 39.25
N ASN A 3 -20.46 13.30 39.24
CA ASN A 3 -20.08 14.11 38.09
C ASN A 3 -19.70 13.16 36.94
N TYR A 4 -20.63 12.88 36.04
CA TYR A 4 -20.32 12.24 34.76
C TYR A 4 -19.55 13.27 33.93
N ARG A 5 -18.23 13.32 34.09
CA ARG A 5 -17.38 13.96 33.08
C ARG A 5 -17.69 13.28 31.77
N GLU A 6 -18.17 14.04 30.79
CA GLU A 6 -18.28 13.56 29.42
C GLU A 6 -16.95 12.92 29.04
N ILE A 7 -16.99 11.61 28.81
CA ILE A 7 -15.86 10.88 28.29
C ILE A 7 -15.77 11.33 26.83
N VAL A 8 -14.94 12.34 26.59
CA VAL A 8 -14.61 12.78 25.23
C VAL A 8 -13.85 11.63 24.60
N LEU A 9 -14.56 10.82 23.81
CA LEU A 9 -13.96 9.73 23.06
C LEU A 9 -12.83 10.31 22.19
N PRO A 10 -11.60 9.78 22.29
CA PRO A 10 -10.48 10.33 21.55
C PRO A 10 -10.77 10.26 20.05
N LYS A 11 -10.74 11.42 19.39
CA LYS A 11 -10.91 11.56 17.95
C LYS A 11 -9.98 10.59 17.23
N ARG A 12 -10.52 9.83 16.27
CA ARG A 12 -9.77 8.84 15.49
C ARG A 12 -8.48 9.48 14.92
N PRO A 13 -7.32 8.80 14.98
CA PRO A 13 -6.09 9.33 14.40
C PRO A 13 -6.28 9.59 12.90
N GLY A 14 -5.95 10.80 12.46
CA GLY A 14 -6.11 11.21 11.06
C GLY A 14 -5.33 10.31 10.10
N CYS A 15 -4.11 9.91 10.50
CA CYS A 15 -3.26 9.00 9.72
C CYS A 15 -3.92 7.64 9.41
N LEU A 16 -4.59 7.03 10.38
CA LEU A 16 -5.31 5.76 10.18
C LEU A 16 -6.51 5.92 9.26
N THR A 17 -7.15 7.09 9.28
CA THR A 17 -8.26 7.41 8.41
C THR A 17 -7.78 7.57 6.97
N ILE A 18 -6.70 8.35 6.76
CA ILE A 18 -6.07 8.52 5.45
C ILE A 18 -5.60 7.17 4.91
N LEU A 19 -4.92 6.36 5.72
CA LEU A 19 -4.46 5.04 5.30
C LEU A 19 -5.61 4.12 4.91
N ALA A 20 -6.69 4.09 5.69
CA ALA A 20 -7.88 3.31 5.34
C ALA A 20 -8.48 3.76 4.00
N ILE A 21 -8.55 5.06 3.74
CA ILE A 21 -9.01 5.61 2.46
C ILE A 21 -8.06 5.18 1.33
N LEU A 22 -6.75 5.25 1.53
CA LEU A 22 -5.77 4.81 0.54
C LEU A 22 -5.90 3.32 0.21
N TYR A 23 -6.17 2.47 1.20
CA TYR A 23 -6.46 1.06 0.96
C TYR A 23 -7.80 0.83 0.23
N PHE A 24 -8.83 1.63 0.50
CA PHE A 24 -10.07 1.60 -0.28
C PHE A 24 -9.84 1.99 -1.74
N VAL A 25 -9.10 3.07 -1.98
CA VAL A 25 -8.74 3.51 -3.33
C VAL A 25 -7.89 2.46 -4.04
N SER A 26 -6.91 1.87 -3.33
CA SER A 26 -6.11 0.77 -3.84
C SER A 26 -6.99 -0.42 -4.25
N ALA A 27 -7.91 -0.88 -3.39
CA ALA A 27 -8.84 -1.95 -3.72
C ALA A 27 -9.67 -1.64 -4.97
N ALA A 28 -10.17 -0.40 -5.10
CA ALA A 28 -10.90 0.04 -6.30
C ALA A 28 -10.02 -0.03 -7.56
N CYS A 29 -8.75 0.39 -7.47
CA CYS A 29 -7.80 0.28 -8.57
C CYS A 29 -7.51 -1.17 -8.95
N TYR A 30 -7.38 -2.09 -7.98
CA TYR A 30 -7.18 -3.52 -8.28
C TYR A 30 -8.40 -4.13 -8.97
N LEU A 31 -9.61 -3.77 -8.54
CA LEU A 31 -10.84 -4.21 -9.22
C LEU A 31 -10.92 -3.67 -10.64
N LEU A 32 -10.63 -2.39 -10.84
CA LEU A 32 -10.61 -1.78 -12.17
C LEU A 32 -9.54 -2.41 -13.06
N ASN A 33 -8.33 -2.62 -12.55
CA ASN A 33 -7.25 -3.25 -13.31
C ASN A 33 -7.61 -4.70 -13.67
N GLY A 34 -8.13 -5.48 -12.73
CA GLY A 34 -8.59 -6.85 -13.00
C GLY A 34 -9.70 -6.89 -14.04
N ALA A 35 -10.66 -5.95 -13.98
CA ALA A 35 -11.72 -5.82 -14.97
C ALA A 35 -11.20 -5.40 -16.36
N LEU A 36 -10.25 -4.47 -16.42
CA LEU A 36 -9.63 -4.04 -17.67
C LEU A 36 -8.79 -5.15 -18.30
N VAL A 37 -8.02 -5.89 -17.50
CA VAL A 37 -7.29 -7.08 -17.97
C VAL A 37 -8.27 -8.14 -18.47
N ALA A 38 -9.36 -8.40 -17.75
CA ALA A 38 -10.37 -9.34 -18.23
C ALA A 38 -11.03 -8.86 -19.54
N ALA A 39 -11.29 -7.55 -19.69
CA ALA A 39 -11.97 -6.97 -20.85
C ALA A 39 -11.06 -6.84 -22.09
N GLY A 40 -9.82 -6.37 -21.94
CA GLY A 40 -8.89 -6.13 -23.05
C GLY A 40 -8.49 -7.40 -23.81
N PHE A 41 -8.63 -8.57 -23.17
CA PHE A 41 -8.39 -9.86 -23.83
C PHE A 41 -9.65 -10.46 -24.48
N VAL A 42 -10.84 -9.90 -24.24
CA VAL A 42 -12.05 -10.28 -25.00
C VAL A 42 -11.94 -9.81 -26.46
N GLU A 43 -11.25 -8.71 -26.70
CA GLU A 43 -11.05 -8.11 -28.04
C GLU A 43 -9.82 -8.66 -28.78
N SER A 44 -8.96 -9.43 -28.11
CA SER A 44 -7.74 -10.00 -28.67
C SER A 44 -8.04 -11.09 -29.72
N PRO A 45 -7.47 -11.05 -30.94
CA PRO A 45 -7.70 -12.03 -32.00
C PRO A 45 -6.99 -13.39 -31.78
N TYR A 46 -6.26 -13.55 -30.67
CA TYR A 46 -5.55 -14.79 -30.36
C TYR A 46 -6.50 -15.89 -29.84
N GLU A 47 -6.13 -17.15 -30.14
CA GLU A 47 -6.93 -18.36 -29.96
C GLU A 47 -7.56 -18.52 -28.57
N THR A 48 -8.66 -19.27 -28.51
CA THR A 48 -9.54 -19.53 -27.37
C THR A 48 -8.82 -19.83 -26.04
N PHE A 49 -7.61 -20.42 -26.09
CA PHE A 49 -6.78 -20.73 -24.92
C PHE A 49 -6.18 -19.48 -24.25
N GLY A 50 -5.81 -18.46 -25.03
CA GLY A 50 -5.29 -17.18 -24.53
C GLY A 50 -6.36 -16.28 -23.91
N ARG A 51 -7.61 -16.41 -24.35
CA ARG A 51 -8.75 -15.67 -23.75
C ARG A 51 -9.15 -16.25 -22.39
N PHE A 52 -9.09 -17.56 -22.23
CA PHE A 52 -9.42 -18.23 -20.96
C PHE A 52 -8.41 -17.87 -19.86
N SER A 53 -7.11 -17.95 -20.17
CA SER A 53 -6.05 -17.60 -19.21
C SER A 53 -6.07 -16.13 -18.81
N ALA A 54 -6.44 -15.22 -19.71
CA ALA A 54 -6.54 -13.80 -19.40
C ALA A 54 -7.73 -13.47 -18.48
N ILE A 55 -8.88 -14.13 -18.67
CA ILE A 55 -10.02 -13.99 -17.75
C ILE A 55 -9.60 -14.48 -16.36
N GLU A 56 -8.92 -15.63 -16.27
CA GLU A 56 -8.42 -16.16 -14.99
C GLU A 56 -7.45 -15.19 -14.30
N ILE A 57 -6.51 -14.62 -15.04
CA ILE A 57 -5.55 -13.63 -14.52
C ILE A 57 -6.29 -12.36 -14.08
N GLY A 58 -7.22 -11.85 -14.89
CA GLY A 58 -8.04 -10.69 -14.55
C GLY A 58 -8.88 -10.92 -13.28
N LEU A 59 -9.45 -12.12 -13.13
CA LEU A 59 -10.21 -12.52 -11.94
C LEU A 59 -9.31 -12.66 -10.72
N LEU A 60 -8.09 -13.19 -10.88
CA LEU A 60 -7.11 -13.28 -9.79
C LEU A 60 -6.70 -11.88 -9.30
N ILE A 61 -6.44 -10.95 -10.22
CA ILE A 61 -6.13 -9.55 -9.91
C ILE A 61 -7.34 -8.90 -9.20
N ALA A 62 -8.55 -9.08 -9.71
CA ALA A 62 -9.76 -8.53 -9.09
C ALA A 62 -9.99 -9.12 -7.68
N THR A 63 -9.79 -10.43 -7.50
CA THR A 63 -9.95 -11.11 -6.21
C THR A 63 -8.89 -10.65 -5.21
N SER A 64 -7.70 -10.30 -5.68
CA SER A 64 -6.64 -9.73 -4.83
C SER A 64 -7.07 -8.40 -4.19
N ALA A 65 -8.06 -7.69 -4.73
CA ALA A 65 -8.63 -6.48 -4.14
C ALA A 65 -9.34 -6.71 -2.80
N LEU A 66 -9.73 -7.96 -2.48
CA LEU A 66 -10.34 -8.29 -1.20
C LEU A 66 -9.37 -8.07 -0.03
N ILE A 67 -8.06 -8.24 -0.25
CA ILE A 67 -7.03 -8.05 0.76
C ILE A 67 -6.94 -6.57 1.20
N PRO A 68 -6.69 -5.59 0.30
CA PRO A 68 -6.69 -4.19 0.67
C PRO A 68 -8.06 -3.72 1.17
N LEU A 69 -9.17 -4.25 0.67
CA LEU A 69 -10.51 -3.94 1.18
C LEU A 69 -10.69 -4.41 2.64
N ALA A 70 -10.27 -5.64 2.95
CA ALA A 70 -10.29 -6.17 4.31
C ALA A 70 -9.40 -5.31 5.24
N ILE A 71 -8.20 -4.95 4.81
CA ILE A 71 -7.32 -4.05 5.56
C ILE A 71 -8.01 -2.69 5.79
N ALA A 72 -8.60 -2.10 4.75
CA ALA A 72 -9.29 -0.82 4.83
C ALA A 72 -10.42 -0.87 5.87
N TYR A 73 -11.27 -1.90 5.80
CA TYR A 73 -12.36 -2.12 6.76
C TYR A 73 -11.83 -2.36 8.19
N GLY A 74 -10.80 -3.17 8.32
CA GLY A 74 -10.16 -3.48 9.60
C GLY A 74 -9.54 -2.24 10.26
N LEU A 75 -8.85 -1.40 9.47
CA LEU A 75 -8.33 -0.11 9.89
C LEU A 75 -9.46 0.87 10.20
N TRP A 76 -10.55 0.84 9.44
CA TRP A 76 -11.76 1.65 9.65
C TRP A 76 -12.37 1.39 11.03
N LYS A 77 -12.48 0.12 11.40
CA LYS A 77 -13.05 -0.33 12.66
C LYS A 77 -12.02 -0.53 13.78
N LEU A 78 -10.75 -0.19 13.54
CA LEU A 78 -9.63 -0.35 14.49
C LEU A 78 -9.55 -1.78 15.08
N GLN A 79 -9.72 -2.79 14.24
CA GLN A 79 -9.71 -4.19 14.66
C GLN A 79 -8.28 -4.71 14.89
N VAL A 80 -8.07 -5.54 15.93
CA VAL A 80 -6.76 -6.14 16.25
C VAL A 80 -6.19 -6.94 15.08
N TRP A 81 -7.03 -7.69 14.37
CA TRP A 81 -6.60 -8.50 13.23
C TRP A 81 -6.07 -7.63 12.09
N ALA A 82 -6.58 -6.41 11.91
CA ALA A 82 -6.14 -5.50 10.86
C ALA A 82 -4.68 -5.07 11.06
N TRP A 83 -4.29 -4.86 12.32
CA TRP A 83 -2.91 -4.57 12.69
C TRP A 83 -1.98 -5.71 12.27
N TRP A 84 -2.33 -6.95 12.58
CA TRP A 84 -1.55 -8.13 12.19
C TRP A 84 -1.42 -8.24 10.68
N ILE A 85 -2.52 -8.08 9.94
CA ILE A 85 -2.48 -8.14 8.48
C ILE A 85 -1.55 -7.07 7.92
N VAL A 86 -1.68 -5.80 8.34
CA VAL A 86 -0.80 -4.72 7.87
C VAL A 86 0.67 -5.02 8.17
N VAL A 87 0.98 -5.47 9.39
CA VAL A 87 2.35 -5.81 9.77
C VAL A 87 2.91 -6.92 8.88
N VAL A 88 2.14 -7.98 8.65
CA VAL A 88 2.54 -9.12 7.81
C VAL A 88 2.70 -8.69 6.35
N THR A 89 1.72 -8.01 5.76
CA THR A 89 1.76 -7.59 4.36
C THR A 89 2.87 -6.57 4.11
N SER A 90 3.09 -5.63 5.02
CA SER A 90 4.18 -4.66 4.91
C SER A 90 5.55 -5.32 5.07
N SER A 91 5.68 -6.34 5.92
CA SER A 91 6.92 -7.11 6.06
C SER A 91 7.25 -7.87 4.78
N PHE A 92 6.26 -8.55 4.19
CA PHE A 92 6.43 -9.22 2.89
C PHE A 92 6.74 -8.22 1.76
N SER A 93 6.10 -7.05 1.77
CA SER A 93 6.37 -6.00 0.78
C SER A 93 7.81 -5.48 0.91
N VAL A 94 8.28 -5.16 2.11
CA VAL A 94 9.66 -4.75 2.38
C VAL A 94 10.65 -5.82 1.89
N LEU A 95 10.41 -7.09 2.23
CA LEU A 95 11.26 -8.20 1.80
C LEU A 95 11.28 -8.31 0.26
N SER A 96 10.12 -8.26 -0.38
CA SER A 96 10.01 -8.31 -1.84
C SER A 96 10.76 -7.18 -2.52
N LEU A 97 10.65 -5.94 -2.01
CA LEU A 97 11.35 -4.77 -2.56
C LEU A 97 12.87 -4.90 -2.43
N VAL A 98 13.37 -5.40 -1.29
CA VAL A 98 14.80 -5.69 -1.10
C VAL A 98 15.27 -6.72 -2.12
N LEU A 99 14.54 -7.82 -2.30
CA LEU A 99 14.87 -8.84 -3.29
C LEU A 99 14.85 -8.28 -4.72
N THR A 100 13.93 -7.38 -5.04
CA THR A 100 13.88 -6.69 -6.35
C THR A 100 15.11 -5.82 -6.57
N ILE A 101 15.54 -5.03 -5.59
CA ILE A 101 16.75 -4.21 -5.69
C ILE A 101 17.96 -5.12 -5.93
N VAL A 102 18.10 -6.16 -5.11
CA VAL A 102 19.20 -7.12 -5.21
C VAL A 102 19.22 -7.79 -6.58
N GLY A 103 18.08 -8.32 -7.05
CA GLY A 103 17.97 -8.94 -8.36
C GLY A 103 18.31 -7.97 -9.50
N THR A 104 17.85 -6.72 -9.42
CA THR A 104 18.14 -5.69 -10.44
C THR A 104 19.63 -5.36 -10.53
N LEU A 105 20.33 -5.35 -9.38
CA LEU A 105 21.77 -5.13 -9.30
C LEU A 105 22.60 -6.29 -9.85
N TYR A 106 22.09 -7.53 -9.74
CA TYR A 106 22.80 -8.73 -10.23
C TYR A 106 22.65 -8.97 -11.74
N ILE A 107 21.68 -8.34 -12.42
CA ILE A 107 21.54 -8.48 -13.87
C ILE A 107 22.69 -7.72 -14.54
N ASP A 108 23.51 -8.40 -15.34
CA ASP A 108 24.52 -7.77 -16.19
C ASP A 108 23.90 -7.41 -17.55
N PRO A 109 23.78 -6.10 -17.92
CA PRO A 109 23.19 -5.72 -19.19
C PRO A 109 24.02 -6.14 -20.41
N THR A 110 25.31 -6.41 -20.24
CA THR A 110 26.17 -6.88 -21.33
C THR A 110 25.81 -8.28 -21.82
N GLN A 111 25.11 -9.06 -20.98
CA GLN A 111 24.58 -10.37 -21.36
C GLN A 111 23.27 -10.30 -22.15
N LEU A 112 22.58 -9.15 -22.13
CA LEU A 112 21.30 -8.96 -22.83
C LEU A 112 21.50 -8.48 -24.28
N SER A 113 22.53 -7.68 -24.54
CA SER A 113 22.92 -7.29 -25.89
C SER A 113 24.38 -6.81 -25.94
N GLY A 114 25.04 -6.99 -27.08
CA GLY A 114 26.37 -6.42 -27.33
C GLY A 114 26.38 -4.95 -27.77
N GLU A 115 25.20 -4.31 -27.92
CA GLU A 115 25.11 -2.94 -28.42
C GLU A 115 25.36 -1.91 -27.30
N PRO A 116 26.36 -1.00 -27.44
CA PRO A 116 26.70 -0.04 -26.40
C PRO A 116 25.52 0.88 -26.02
N GLY A 117 24.71 1.30 -27.00
CA GLY A 117 23.56 2.17 -26.77
C GLY A 117 22.47 1.50 -25.93
N PHE A 118 22.22 0.21 -26.16
CA PHE A 118 21.27 -0.57 -25.36
C PHE A 118 21.75 -0.77 -23.93
N VAL A 119 23.05 -1.05 -23.73
CA VAL A 119 23.64 -1.20 -22.39
C VAL A 119 23.49 0.10 -21.57
N THR A 120 23.77 1.26 -22.17
CA THR A 120 23.57 2.56 -21.52
C THR A 120 22.11 2.77 -21.15
N PHE A 121 21.17 2.50 -22.07
CA PHE A 121 19.74 2.62 -21.82
C PHE A 121 19.27 1.74 -20.66
N VAL A 122 19.63 0.45 -20.64
CA VAL A 122 19.26 -0.48 -19.57
C VAL A 122 19.83 -0.03 -18.22
N ASN A 123 21.06 0.47 -18.19
CA ASN A 123 21.67 1.00 -16.97
C ASN A 123 20.92 2.24 -16.44
N SER A 124 20.55 3.17 -17.31
CA SER A 124 19.72 4.33 -16.91
C SER A 124 18.36 3.88 -16.36
N PHE A 125 17.73 2.89 -16.98
CA PHE A 125 16.44 2.37 -16.54
C PHE A 125 16.53 1.66 -15.18
N LYS A 126 17.59 0.89 -14.93
CA LYS A 126 17.87 0.27 -13.64
C LYS A 126 17.98 1.29 -12.51
N VAL A 127 18.68 2.40 -12.73
CA VAL A 127 18.82 3.47 -11.72
C VAL A 127 17.46 4.06 -11.35
N ILE A 128 16.61 4.32 -12.34
CA ILE A 128 15.24 4.83 -12.13
C ILE A 128 14.42 3.82 -11.32
N ILE A 129 14.41 2.54 -11.72
CA ILE A 129 13.70 1.48 -11.00
C ILE A 129 14.19 1.39 -9.55
N ILE A 130 15.51 1.29 -9.33
CA ILE A 130 16.08 1.15 -7.99
C ILE A 130 15.70 2.35 -7.12
N THR A 131 15.70 3.56 -7.67
CA THR A 131 15.34 4.78 -6.93
C THR A 131 13.87 4.76 -6.52
N ILE A 132 12.97 4.39 -7.44
CA ILE A 132 11.53 4.27 -7.14
C ILE A 132 11.31 3.18 -6.08
N VAL A 133 11.91 2.00 -6.26
CA VAL A 133 11.77 0.86 -5.35
C VAL A 133 12.34 1.19 -3.97
N ALA A 134 13.49 1.85 -3.89
CA ALA A 134 14.08 2.30 -2.62
C ALA A 134 13.19 3.31 -1.89
N MET A 135 12.57 4.25 -2.61
CA MET A 135 11.62 5.20 -2.02
C MET A 135 10.40 4.47 -1.45
N ILE A 136 9.84 3.51 -2.19
CA ILE A 136 8.71 2.68 -1.72
C ILE A 136 9.12 1.83 -0.50
N LEU A 137 10.36 1.35 -0.45
CA LEU A 137 10.90 0.58 0.67
C LEU A 137 10.95 1.44 1.96
N VAL A 138 11.46 2.67 1.87
CA VAL A 138 11.51 3.61 3.02
C VAL A 138 10.10 3.89 3.56
N ILE A 139 9.15 4.09 2.64
CA ILE A 139 7.75 4.30 2.99
C ILE A 139 7.17 3.10 3.74
N ASN A 140 7.30 1.89 3.18
CA ASN A 140 6.73 0.69 3.78
C ASN A 140 7.39 0.38 5.13
N GLY A 141 8.70 0.61 5.24
CA GLY A 141 9.43 0.54 6.50
C GLY A 141 8.91 1.53 7.54
N GLY A 142 8.62 2.77 7.14
CA GLY A 142 8.03 3.79 8.00
C GLY A 142 6.62 3.43 8.49
N ILE A 143 5.77 2.91 7.60
CA ILE A 143 4.43 2.41 7.95
C ILE A 143 4.56 1.25 8.94
N LEU A 144 5.40 0.26 8.63
CA LEU A 144 5.63 -0.91 9.49
C LEU A 144 6.12 -0.48 10.89
N GLY A 145 7.14 0.38 10.95
CA GLY A 145 7.68 0.92 12.19
C GLY A 145 6.61 1.66 13.01
N TRP A 146 5.78 2.47 12.36
CA TRP A 146 4.68 3.16 13.03
C TRP A 146 3.65 2.18 13.59
N PHE A 147 3.25 1.15 12.84
CA PHE A 147 2.30 0.14 13.32
C PHE A 147 2.86 -0.65 14.50
N LEU A 148 4.14 -1.01 14.48
CA LEU A 148 4.81 -1.71 15.58
C LEU A 148 4.83 -0.85 16.85
N GLN A 149 5.13 0.45 16.73
CA GLN A 149 5.16 1.39 17.86
C GLN A 149 3.76 1.71 18.42
N ASN A 150 2.73 1.67 17.57
CA ASN A 150 1.37 2.08 17.92
C ASN A 150 0.39 0.91 18.05
N LYS A 151 0.89 -0.31 18.33
CA LYS A 151 0.09 -1.51 18.57
C LYS A 151 -1.05 -1.30 19.58
N PHE A 152 -0.82 -0.45 20.59
CA PHE A 152 -1.82 -0.18 21.63
C PHE A 152 -3.15 0.35 21.05
N LEU A 153 -3.13 1.11 19.94
CA LEU A 153 -4.34 1.63 19.27
C LEU A 153 -5.29 0.53 18.78
N PHE A 154 -4.76 -0.69 18.57
CA PHE A 154 -5.51 -1.83 18.06
C PHE A 154 -5.81 -2.87 19.14
N VAL A 155 -4.94 -3.03 20.14
CA VAL A 155 -5.08 -4.03 21.22
C VAL A 155 -6.13 -3.62 22.25
N GLY A 156 -6.30 -2.32 22.48
CA GLY A 156 -7.31 -1.82 23.39
C GLY A 156 -8.63 -1.63 22.66
N HIS A 157 -9.63 -2.44 23.02
CA HIS A 157 -11.03 -2.04 22.95
C HIS A 157 -11.27 -0.86 23.91
N TYR A 158 -10.58 0.27 23.73
CA TYR A 158 -10.77 1.46 24.58
C TYR A 158 -12.22 1.98 24.46
N TYR A 159 -12.86 1.72 23.31
CA TYR A 159 -14.29 1.96 23.10
C TYR A 159 -15.23 0.96 23.80
N ARG A 160 -14.71 -0.19 24.30
CA ARG A 160 -15.50 -1.28 24.91
C ARG A 160 -15.22 -1.48 26.40
N TYR A 161 -14.09 -1.00 26.92
CA TYR A 161 -13.70 -1.12 28.32
C TYR A 161 -13.50 0.28 28.96
N PRO A 162 -14.57 0.91 29.47
CA PRO A 162 -14.48 2.17 30.19
C PRO A 162 -13.63 1.97 31.45
N GLY A 163 -12.48 2.64 31.53
CA GLY A 163 -11.52 2.53 32.64
C GLY A 163 -10.04 2.45 32.25
N LEU A 164 -9.73 1.98 31.03
CA LEU A 164 -8.36 2.02 30.48
C LEU A 164 -8.06 3.33 29.72
N GLU A 165 -9.07 4.17 29.55
CA GLU A 165 -9.02 5.44 28.82
C GLU A 165 -8.02 6.47 29.39
N PRO A 166 -7.88 6.67 30.72
CA PRO A 166 -7.02 7.74 31.24
C PRO A 166 -5.54 7.56 30.90
N ALA A 167 -5.07 6.30 30.79
CA ALA A 167 -3.68 5.99 30.48
C ALA A 167 -3.38 6.03 28.96
N ALA A 168 -4.38 5.75 28.13
CA ALA A 168 -4.22 5.66 26.67
C ALA A 168 -4.57 6.97 25.94
N ALA A 169 -5.47 7.78 26.49
CA ALA A 169 -5.89 9.07 25.93
C ALA A 169 -4.72 10.03 25.61
N PRO A 170 -3.72 10.27 26.50
CA PRO A 170 -2.63 11.19 26.18
C PRO A 170 -1.73 10.66 25.04
N ARG A 171 -1.53 9.34 24.95
CA ARG A 171 -0.77 8.74 23.83
C ARG A 171 -1.55 8.80 22.52
N ALA A 172 -2.84 8.51 22.54
CA ALA A 172 -3.70 8.62 21.35
C ALA A 172 -3.79 10.07 20.85
N ALA A 173 -3.90 11.04 21.76
CA ALA A 173 -3.88 12.46 21.43
C ALA A 173 -2.55 12.87 20.77
N LYS A 174 -1.41 12.45 21.33
CA LYS A 174 -0.08 12.71 20.75
C LYS A 174 0.09 12.12 19.36
N VAL A 175 -0.46 10.93 19.12
CA VAL A 175 -0.44 10.28 17.80
C VAL A 175 -1.35 11.02 16.82
N SER A 176 -2.53 11.46 17.25
CA SER A 176 -3.46 12.24 16.42
C SER A 176 -2.90 13.61 16.03
N SER A 177 -2.02 14.19 16.86
CA SER A 177 -1.36 15.47 16.60
C SER A 177 -0.04 15.35 15.82
N ASN A 178 0.38 14.13 15.46
CA ASN A 178 1.63 13.93 14.72
C ASN A 178 1.44 14.34 13.25
N LYS A 179 1.68 15.63 12.99
CA LYS A 179 1.53 16.25 11.67
C LYS A 179 2.50 15.66 10.65
N ASP A 180 3.70 15.25 11.07
CA ASP A 180 4.74 14.73 10.19
C ASP A 180 4.27 13.46 9.49
N LEU A 181 3.67 12.53 10.24
CA LEU A 181 3.11 11.31 9.66
C LEU A 181 1.97 11.61 8.69
N VAL A 182 1.08 12.55 9.03
CA VAL A 182 -0.04 12.94 8.15
C VAL A 182 0.50 13.56 6.85
N MET A 183 1.54 14.40 6.94
CA MET A 183 2.21 14.98 5.77
C MET A 183 2.91 13.91 4.94
N THR A 184 3.61 12.95 5.55
CA THR A 184 4.24 11.83 4.84
C THR A 184 3.21 10.97 4.10
N MET A 185 2.06 10.68 4.72
CA MET A 185 0.97 9.93 4.08
C MET A 185 0.28 10.72 2.96
N GLY A 186 0.12 12.04 3.13
CA GLY A 186 -0.38 12.92 2.09
C GLY A 186 0.57 13.00 0.89
N ALA A 187 1.87 13.18 1.13
CA ALA A 187 2.90 13.16 0.08
C ALA A 187 2.92 11.81 -0.65
N LEU A 188 2.73 10.71 0.07
CA LEU A 188 2.57 9.36 -0.48
C LEU A 188 1.41 9.23 -1.46
N ALA A 189 0.24 9.76 -1.09
CA ALA A 189 -0.92 9.77 -1.96
C ALA A 189 -0.63 10.52 -3.26
N VAL A 190 0.03 11.68 -3.16
CA VAL A 190 0.42 12.50 -4.32
C VAL A 190 1.43 11.75 -5.21
N ILE A 191 2.47 11.14 -4.62
CA ILE A 191 3.47 10.40 -5.37
C ILE A 191 2.85 9.18 -6.07
N LEU A 192 1.97 8.44 -5.40
CA LEU A 192 1.25 7.32 -6.03
C LEU A 192 0.41 7.78 -7.22
N ILE A 193 -0.29 8.91 -7.09
CA ILE A 193 -1.05 9.52 -8.19
C ILE A 193 -0.09 9.89 -9.34
N LEU A 194 1.04 10.53 -9.05
CA LEU A 194 2.02 10.91 -10.07
C LEU A 194 2.61 9.70 -10.79
N VAL A 195 3.00 8.64 -10.07
CA VAL A 195 3.51 7.40 -10.66
C VAL A 195 2.45 6.74 -11.53
N PHE A 196 1.19 6.71 -11.07
CA PHE A 196 0.09 6.17 -11.86
C PHE A 196 -0.16 6.98 -13.14
N LEU A 197 -0.13 8.31 -13.06
CA LEU A 197 -0.28 9.20 -14.21
C LEU A 197 0.87 9.02 -15.20
N ILE A 198 2.12 8.96 -14.73
CA ILE A 198 3.30 8.74 -15.58
C ILE A 198 3.21 7.37 -16.27
N GLY A 199 2.88 6.31 -15.52
CA GLY A 199 2.70 4.96 -16.06
C GLY A 199 1.59 4.92 -17.12
N ALA A 200 0.45 5.54 -16.85
CA ALA A 200 -0.66 5.64 -17.81
C ALA A 200 -0.25 6.41 -19.07
N THR A 201 0.49 7.52 -18.94
CA THR A 201 1.00 8.25 -20.11
C THR A 201 1.99 7.43 -20.91
N LEU A 202 2.94 6.72 -20.28
CA LEU A 202 3.92 5.89 -20.98
C LEU A 202 3.26 4.75 -21.76
N ILE A 203 2.22 4.13 -21.19
CA ILE A 203 1.43 3.10 -21.88
C ILE A 203 0.67 3.70 -23.07
N ALA A 204 0.16 4.93 -22.97
CA ALA A 204 -0.53 5.59 -24.08
C ALA A 204 0.38 5.99 -25.25
N PHE A 205 1.71 6.00 -25.06
CA PHE A 205 2.69 6.31 -26.10
C PHE A 205 3.36 5.07 -26.72
N LEU A 206 3.07 3.87 -26.20
CA LEU A 206 3.49 2.58 -26.75
C LEU A 206 2.39 1.98 -27.62
#